data_AF-A0A2G1YJG4-F1
#
_entry.id   AF-A0A2G1YJG4-F1
#
_cell.length_a   1.000
_cell.length_b   1.000
_cell.length_c   1.000
_cell.angle_alpha   90.00
_cell.angle_beta   90.00
_cell.angle_gamma   90.00
#
_symmetry.space_group_name_H-M   'P 1'
#
loop_
_entity.id
_entity.type
_entity.pdbx_description
1 polymer ?
#
loop_
_entity_poly.entity_id
_entity_poly.type
_entity_poly.pdbx_seq_one_letter_code
_entity_poly.pdbx_strand_id
1 'polypeptide(L)'
;MPTITGFSHLVGCCLVPGKAAGEVAVQGNIRPGDTLLAVQHISPGTPPTCVDLTSEFSISATKAGVISNTTTNTTGGFLHALWLKAQ
;
A
#
# COMPACT_ATOMS: atom_id res chain seq x y z
N MET A 1 9.48 -3.88 21.38
CA MET A 1 8.52 -4.53 20.46
C MET A 1 9.33 -5.52 19.65
N PRO A 2 9.23 -6.84 19.91
CA PRO A 2 10.13 -7.80 19.27
C PRO A 2 9.77 -7.84 17.79
N THR A 3 10.78 -7.61 16.96
CA THR A 3 10.70 -7.82 15.52
C THR A 3 10.17 -9.23 15.26
N ILE A 4 9.32 -9.40 14.25
CA ILE A 4 9.15 -10.71 13.63
C ILE A 4 10.57 -11.22 13.35
N THR A 5 10.93 -12.35 13.96
CA THR A 5 12.29 -12.90 13.88
C THR A 5 12.64 -13.10 12.41
N GLY A 6 13.57 -12.29 11.88
CA GLY A 6 13.99 -12.30 10.48
C GLY A 6 13.93 -10.96 9.74
N PHE A 7 13.24 -9.94 10.27
CA PHE A 7 13.17 -8.62 9.64
C PHE A 7 13.64 -7.51 10.60
N SER A 8 14.70 -6.80 10.23
CA SER A 8 15.35 -5.78 11.08
C SER A 8 14.56 -4.48 11.23
N HIS A 9 13.44 -4.35 10.51
CA HIS A 9 12.62 -3.16 10.46
C HIS A 9 11.16 -3.48 10.77
N LEU A 10 10.44 -2.50 11.30
CA LEU A 10 9.00 -2.60 11.49
C LEU A 10 8.30 -2.58 10.12
N VAL A 11 7.31 -3.46 9.97
CA VAL A 11 6.48 -3.55 8.76
C VAL A 11 5.07 -3.10 9.11
N GLY A 12 4.48 -2.28 8.24
CA GLY A 12 3.07 -1.93 8.29
C GLY A 12 2.32 -2.53 7.11
N CYS A 13 1.04 -2.85 7.32
CA CYS A 13 0.15 -3.25 6.24
C CYS A 13 -1.23 -2.61 6.41
N CYS A 14 -1.95 -2.47 5.31
CA CYS A 14 -3.32 -1.98 5.30
C CYS A 14 -4.09 -2.55 4.11
N LEU A 15 -5.38 -2.79 4.32
CA LEU A 15 -6.33 -3.09 3.26
C LEU A 15 -7.33 -1.94 3.17
N VAL A 16 -7.41 -1.29 2.01
CA VAL A 16 -8.32 -0.15 1.77
C VAL A 16 -9.13 -0.35 0.50
N PRO A 17 -10.31 0.26 0.37
CA PRO A 17 -11.03 0.28 -0.90
C PRO A 17 -10.16 0.90 -2.00
N GLY A 18 -10.15 0.28 -3.18
CA GLY A 18 -9.56 0.86 -4.36
C GLY A 18 -10.39 2.05 -4.87
N LYS A 19 -9.77 2.88 -5.71
CA LYS A 19 -10.35 4.12 -6.21
C LYS A 19 -9.72 4.52 -7.55
N ALA A 20 -10.27 5.58 -8.16
CA ALA A 20 -9.65 6.20 -9.32
C ALA A 20 -8.21 6.63 -9.02
N ALA A 21 -7.39 6.71 -10.07
CA ALA A 21 -5.99 7.11 -9.97
C ALA A 21 -5.84 8.41 -9.16
N GLY A 22 -4.85 8.44 -8.27
CA GLY A 22 -4.59 9.56 -7.38
C GLY A 22 -4.28 9.11 -5.94
N GLU A 23 -4.54 10.00 -4.98
CA GLU A 23 -4.10 9.83 -3.58
C GLU A 23 -4.97 8.87 -2.76
N VAL A 24 -4.52 7.65 -2.50
CA VAL A 24 -5.20 6.70 -1.62
C VAL A 24 -4.80 6.92 -0.17
N ALA A 25 -5.78 7.14 0.70
CA ALA A 25 -5.54 7.20 2.15
C ALA A 25 -5.31 5.79 2.70
N VAL A 26 -4.19 5.58 3.38
CA VAL A 26 -3.76 4.31 3.96
C VAL A 26 -3.66 4.46 5.48
N GLN A 27 -4.41 3.62 6.19
CA GLN A 27 -4.35 3.56 7.66
C GLN A 27 -3.14 2.75 8.10
N GLY A 28 -2.49 3.11 9.21
CA GLY A 28 -1.28 2.42 9.68
C GLY A 28 -0.06 3.33 9.87
N ASN A 29 -0.28 4.67 9.86
CA ASN A 29 0.76 5.65 10.16
C ASN A 29 1.94 5.56 9.17
N ILE A 30 1.67 5.25 7.89
CA ILE A 30 2.67 5.36 6.82
C ILE A 30 3.13 6.82 6.72
N ARG A 31 4.42 7.06 6.54
CA ARG A 31 5.00 8.42 6.56
C ARG A 31 5.92 8.64 5.35
N PRO A 32 6.15 9.90 4.97
CA PRO A 32 7.25 10.21 4.06
C PRO A 32 8.56 9.61 4.56
N GLY A 33 9.30 8.91 3.68
CA GLY A 33 10.54 8.20 4.01
C GLY A 33 10.36 6.71 4.30
N ASP A 34 9.15 6.22 4.58
CA ASP A 34 8.85 4.79 4.57
C ASP A 34 9.11 4.21 3.16
N THR A 35 9.20 2.89 3.03
CA THR A 35 9.41 2.21 1.74
C THR A 35 8.26 1.27 1.43
N LEU A 36 7.61 1.41 0.28
CA LEU A 36 6.62 0.43 -0.18
C LEU A 36 7.32 -0.89 -0.53
N LEU A 37 6.81 -1.97 0.04
CA LEU A 37 7.25 -3.34 -0.23
C LEU A 37 6.32 -4.05 -1.21
N ALA A 38 5.01 -3.80 -1.08
CA ALA A 38 4.01 -4.33 -2.01
C ALA A 38 2.76 -3.44 -2.06
N VAL A 39 2.17 -3.28 -3.25
CA VAL A 39 0.81 -2.78 -3.43
C VAL A 39 0.06 -3.72 -4.35
N GLN A 40 -0.93 -4.40 -3.82
CA GLN A 40 -1.69 -5.42 -4.54
C GLN A 40 -3.13 -4.96 -4.73
N HIS A 41 -3.63 -5.03 -5.97
CA HIS A 41 -5.04 -4.82 -6.28
C HIS A 41 -5.79 -6.15 -6.30
N ILE A 42 -6.77 -6.27 -5.42
CA ILE A 42 -7.60 -7.46 -5.26
C ILE A 42 -8.97 -7.15 -5.87
N SER A 43 -9.30 -7.80 -6.98
CA SER A 43 -10.61 -7.67 -7.61
C SER A 43 -11.55 -8.78 -7.13
N PRO A 44 -12.81 -8.47 -6.81
CA PRO A 44 -13.80 -9.48 -6.46
C PRO A 44 -14.07 -10.40 -7.66
N GLY A 45 -14.27 -11.69 -7.38
CA GLY A 45 -14.49 -12.72 -8.38
C GLY A 45 -14.54 -14.11 -7.75
N THR A 46 -14.70 -15.15 -8.56
CA THR A 46 -14.71 -16.54 -8.11
C THR A 46 -13.77 -17.38 -8.97
N PRO A 47 -12.47 -17.52 -8.60
CA PRO A 47 -11.82 -16.94 -7.42
C PRO A 47 -11.50 -15.44 -7.58
N PRO A 48 -11.25 -14.71 -6.48
CA PRO A 48 -10.72 -13.35 -6.54
C PRO A 48 -9.38 -13.32 -7.29
N THR A 49 -9.11 -12.21 -7.99
CA THR A 49 -7.82 -11.99 -8.64
C THR A 49 -6.98 -11.00 -7.85
N CYS A 50 -5.66 -11.19 -7.87
CA CYS A 50 -4.70 -10.32 -7.20
C CYS A 50 -3.62 -9.92 -8.20
N VAL A 51 -3.48 -8.61 -8.43
CA VAL A 51 -2.49 -8.04 -9.35
C VAL A 51 -1.52 -7.19 -8.55
N ASP A 52 -0.22 -7.40 -8.77
CA ASP A 52 0.82 -6.54 -8.20
C ASP A 52 0.90 -5.22 -8.97
N LEU A 53 0.77 -4.11 -8.26
CA LEU A 53 0.85 -2.74 -8.77
C LEU A 53 1.95 -1.94 -8.05
N THR A 54 2.88 -2.60 -7.37
CA THR A 54 3.89 -1.93 -6.52
C THR A 54 4.68 -0.85 -7.27
N SER A 55 5.04 -1.08 -8.52
CA SER A 55 5.80 -0.12 -9.35
C SER A 55 5.00 1.12 -9.75
N GLU A 56 3.67 1.09 -9.62
CA GLU A 56 2.79 2.18 -10.02
C GLU A 56 2.47 3.13 -8.87
N PHE A 57 2.73 2.69 -7.63
CA PHE A 57 2.43 3.45 -6.42
C PHE A 57 3.70 3.98 -5.76
N SER A 58 3.57 5.16 -5.17
CA SER A 58 4.60 5.77 -4.33
C SER A 58 3.98 6.31 -3.05
N ILE A 59 4.74 6.34 -1.98
CA ILE A 59 4.35 7.04 -0.75
C ILE A 59 4.48 8.54 -1.00
N SER A 60 3.53 9.32 -0.52
CA SER A 60 3.61 10.78 -0.63
C SER A 60 4.88 11.30 0.04
N ALA A 61 5.59 12.21 -0.65
CA ALA A 61 6.79 12.86 -0.12
C ALA A 61 6.49 13.89 0.98
N THR A 62 5.23 14.33 1.13
CA THR A 62 4.85 15.42 2.04
C THR A 62 3.70 15.09 2.97
N LYS A 63 2.87 14.09 2.64
CA LYS A 63 1.69 13.71 3.44
C LYS A 63 1.88 12.34 4.08
N ALA A 64 1.66 12.26 5.38
CA ALA A 64 1.51 10.98 6.06
C ALA A 64 0.16 10.33 5.68
N GLY A 65 0.09 9.00 5.73
CA GLY A 65 -1.15 8.27 5.50
C GLY A 65 -1.56 8.18 4.04
N VAL A 66 -0.68 8.45 3.07
CA VAL A 66 -1.06 8.53 1.64
C VAL A 66 -0.07 7.78 0.76
N ILE A 67 -0.61 6.95 -0.13
CA ILE A 67 0.08 6.45 -1.33
C ILE A 67 -0.63 7.00 -2.57
N SER A 68 0.06 7.13 -3.69
CA SER A 68 -0.52 7.66 -4.92
C SER A 68 0.02 6.98 -6.15
N ASN A 69 -0.85 6.84 -7.15
CA ASN A 69 -0.51 6.50 -8.53
C ASN A 69 -1.13 7.54 -9.48
N THR A 70 -0.68 7.56 -10.74
CA THR A 70 -1.17 8.52 -11.74
C THR A 70 -1.99 7.90 -12.87
N THR A 71 -1.94 6.58 -13.03
CA THR A 71 -2.44 5.89 -14.23
C THR A 71 -3.59 4.93 -13.98
N THR A 72 -3.56 4.19 -12.87
CA THR A 72 -4.38 2.98 -12.76
C THR A 72 -5.60 3.19 -11.88
N ASN A 73 -6.78 2.91 -12.45
CA ASN A 73 -8.03 2.91 -11.72
C ASN A 73 -8.22 1.56 -11.02
N THR A 74 -8.39 1.60 -9.70
CA THR A 74 -8.57 0.42 -8.83
C THR A 74 -9.97 0.37 -8.22
N THR A 75 -10.90 1.18 -8.72
CA THR A 75 -12.29 1.23 -8.24
C THR A 75 -12.97 -0.12 -8.41
N GLY A 76 -13.74 -0.54 -7.39
CA GLY A 76 -14.46 -1.81 -7.41
C GLY A 76 -13.66 -2.99 -6.83
N GLY A 77 -12.37 -2.79 -6.52
CA GLY A 77 -11.55 -3.75 -5.77
C GLY A 77 -11.02 -3.19 -4.45
N PHE A 78 -10.05 -3.88 -3.88
CA PHE A 78 -9.31 -3.46 -2.68
C PHE A 78 -7.83 -3.30 -3.00
N LEU A 79 -7.16 -2.40 -2.31
CA LEU A 79 -5.71 -2.26 -2.30
C LEU A 79 -5.15 -2.78 -0.99
N HIS A 80 -4.28 -3.78 -1.09
CA HIS A 80 -3.45 -4.24 0.01
C HIS A 80 -2.06 -3.62 -0.13
N ALA A 81 -1.71 -2.72 0.80
CA ALA A 81 -0.42 -2.05 0.83
C ALA A 81 0.43 -2.59 1.99
N LEU A 82 1.69 -2.87 1.71
CA LEU A 82 2.72 -3.32 2.65
C LEU A 82 3.91 -2.35 2.57
N TRP A 83 4.43 -1.90 3.70
CA TRP A 83 5.57 -0.97 3.74
C TRP A 83 6.51 -1.23 4.90
N LEU A 84 7.77 -0.85 4.69
CA LEU A 84 8.82 -0.76 5.68
C LEU A 84 8.75 0.60 6.38
N LYS A 85 8.85 0.62 7.70
CA LYS A 85 9.02 1.85 8.46
C LYS A 85 10.45 2.37 8.33
N ALA A 86 10.59 3.66 8.02
CA ALA A 86 11.85 4.37 8.23
C ALA A 86 12.22 4.32 9.73
N GLN A 87 13.52 4.16 10.01
CA GLN A 87 14.06 4.12 11.37
C GLN A 87 13.93 5.48 12.09
#